data_AF-A0A6B2UN30-F1
#
_entry.id   AF-A0A6B2UN30-F1
#
_cell.length_a   1.000
_cell.length_b   1.000
_cell.length_c   1.000
_cell.angle_alpha   90.00
_cell.angle_beta   90.00
_cell.angle_gamma   90.00
#
_symmetry.space_group_name_H-M   'P 1'
#
loop_
_entity.id
_entity.type
_entity.pdbx_description
1 polymer ?
#
loop_
_entity_poly.entity_id
_entity_poly.type
_entity_poly.pdbx_seq_one_letter_code
_entity_poly.pdbx_strand_id
1 'polypeptide(L)'
;MTVPRHVLLLLTALACVLGLAAPASAASAYRYWSFWERTDAGAWQYATRGPALARPGDGDVAGFRFAVSEDAGDATRPRAKDGFAAICAGTKALAGRKRVGLVIDFGTAADAPSGERPPRA
;
A
#
# COMPACT_ATOMS: atom_id res chain seq x y z
N MET A 1 -51.08 -29.88 3.96
CA MET A 1 -51.03 -28.53 3.35
C MET A 1 -50.13 -28.62 2.14
N THR A 2 -50.71 -28.68 0.94
CA THR A 2 -49.97 -28.77 -0.32
C THR A 2 -49.47 -27.38 -0.68
N VAL A 3 -48.16 -27.19 -0.72
CA VAL A 3 -47.57 -25.93 -1.19
C VAL A 3 -47.91 -25.81 -2.67
N PRO A 4 -48.61 -24.76 -3.10
CA PRO A 4 -49.03 -24.66 -4.48
C PRO A 4 -47.82 -24.39 -5.38
N ARG A 5 -47.83 -24.95 -6.59
CA ARG A 5 -46.69 -24.97 -7.53
C ARG A 5 -46.10 -23.58 -7.81
N HIS A 6 -46.92 -22.54 -7.75
CA HIS A 6 -46.49 -21.15 -7.93
C HIS A 6 -45.65 -20.62 -6.76
N VAL A 7 -45.94 -21.04 -5.51
CA VAL A 7 -45.12 -20.70 -4.33
C VAL A 7 -43.77 -21.39 -4.43
N LEU A 8 -43.73 -22.65 -4.88
CA LEU A 8 -42.47 -23.36 -5.11
C LEU A 8 -41.63 -22.68 -6.20
N LEU A 9 -42.23 -22.29 -7.33
CA LEU A 9 -41.54 -21.57 -8.40
C LEU A 9 -41.01 -20.21 -7.94
N LEU A 10 -41.79 -19.46 -7.15
CA LEU A 10 -41.37 -18.17 -6.57
C LEU A 10 -40.18 -18.33 -5.62
N LEU A 11 -40.21 -19.35 -4.75
CA LEU A 11 -39.10 -19.63 -3.83
C LEU A 11 -37.84 -20.07 -4.57
N THR A 12 -37.98 -20.85 -5.64
CA THR A 12 -36.84 -21.30 -6.46
C THR A 12 -36.23 -20.12 -7.22
N ALA A 13 -37.07 -19.25 -7.81
CA ALA A 13 -36.62 -18.04 -8.48
C ALA A 13 -35.94 -17.07 -7.51
N LEU A 14 -36.49 -16.89 -6.30
CA LEU A 14 -35.90 -16.04 -5.27
C LEU A 14 -34.55 -16.60 -4.78
N ALA A 15 -34.45 -17.92 -4.59
CA ALA A 15 -33.19 -18.58 -4.26
C ALA A 15 -32.14 -18.45 -5.38
N CYS A 16 -32.54 -18.50 -6.65
CA CYS A 16 -31.64 -18.23 -7.78
C CYS A 16 -31.17 -16.76 -7.79
N VAL A 17 -32.06 -15.79 -7.57
CA VAL A 17 -31.71 -14.36 -7.54
C VAL A 17 -30.76 -14.06 -6.36
N LEU A 18 -31.02 -14.63 -5.19
CA LEU A 18 -30.18 -14.45 -3.99
C LEU A 18 -28.86 -15.24 -4.08
N GLY A 19 -28.84 -16.40 -4.75
CA GLY A 19 -27.64 -17.21 -4.95
C GLY A 19 -26.70 -16.70 -6.05
N LEU A 20 -27.21 -15.87 -6.97
CA LEU A 20 -26.41 -15.17 -7.99
C LEU A 20 -25.79 -13.87 -7.48
N ALA A 21 -26.25 -13.35 -6.34
CA ALA A 21 -25.55 -12.31 -5.61
C ALA A 21 -24.37 -12.94 -4.85
N ALA A 22 -23.33 -13.34 -5.59
CA ALA A 22 -22.02 -13.50 -4.97
C ALA A 22 -21.75 -12.22 -4.16
N PRO A 23 -21.21 -12.30 -2.92
CA PRO A 23 -20.78 -11.09 -2.26
C PRO A 23 -19.86 -10.39 -3.24
N ALA A 24 -20.22 -9.17 -3.64
CA ALA A 24 -19.31 -8.30 -4.35
C ALA A 24 -18.23 -7.93 -3.33
N SER A 25 -17.34 -8.87 -3.05
CA SER A 25 -16.02 -8.59 -2.55
C SER A 25 -15.32 -7.89 -3.70
N ALA A 26 -15.68 -6.64 -3.94
CA ALA A 26 -14.72 -5.71 -4.45
C ALA A 26 -13.64 -5.68 -3.38
N ALA A 27 -12.63 -6.56 -3.51
CA ALA A 27 -11.30 -6.21 -3.06
C ALA A 27 -10.96 -4.96 -3.86
N SER A 28 -11.40 -3.82 -3.33
CA SER A 28 -11.19 -2.52 -3.91
C SER A 28 -9.73 -2.24 -3.64
N ALA A 29 -8.85 -2.80 -4.46
CA ALA A 29 -7.44 -2.50 -4.33
C ALA A 29 -7.30 -0.97 -4.46
N TYR A 30 -6.79 -0.34 -3.42
CA TYR A 30 -6.72 1.10 -3.33
C TYR A 30 -5.37 1.56 -3.84
N ARG A 31 -5.35 2.66 -4.59
CA ARG A 31 -4.11 3.37 -4.91
C ARG A 31 -3.81 4.36 -3.81
N TYR A 32 -2.70 4.18 -3.12
CA TYR A 32 -2.28 5.07 -2.05
C TYR A 32 -0.77 5.11 -1.88
N TRP A 33 -0.32 6.09 -1.10
CA TRP A 33 1.06 6.18 -0.63
C TRP A 33 1.18 5.46 0.71
N SER A 34 1.87 4.32 0.70
CA SER A 34 2.24 3.60 1.92
C SER A 34 3.51 4.20 2.52
N PHE A 35 3.62 4.18 3.86
CA PHE A 35 4.76 4.72 4.59
C PHE A 35 5.58 3.58 5.21
N TRP A 36 6.90 3.68 5.08
CA TRP A 36 7.85 2.63 5.42
C TRP A 36 9.03 3.19 6.19
N GLU A 37 9.55 2.38 7.09
CA GLU A 37 10.79 2.65 7.82
C GLU A 37 11.82 1.58 7.44
N ARG A 38 13.08 1.99 7.30
CA ARG A 38 14.18 1.05 7.07
C ARG A 38 14.66 0.51 8.42
N THR A 39 14.73 -0.81 8.55
CA THR A 39 15.33 -1.43 9.74
C THR A 39 16.85 -1.26 9.73
N ASP A 40 17.49 -1.48 10.88
CA ASP A 40 18.96 -1.47 11.01
C ASP A 40 19.62 -2.52 10.09
N ALA A 41 18.94 -3.64 9.83
CA ALA A 41 19.37 -4.68 8.89
C ALA A 41 19.18 -4.27 7.42
N GLY A 42 18.66 -3.07 7.15
CA GLY A 42 18.46 -2.54 5.80
C GLY A 42 17.22 -3.08 5.09
N ALA A 43 16.26 -3.67 5.81
CA ALA A 43 14.98 -4.13 5.24
C ALA A 43 13.90 -3.05 5.35
N TRP A 44 12.91 -3.07 4.45
CA TRP A 44 11.72 -2.23 4.57
C TRP A 44 10.72 -2.85 5.56
N GLN A 45 10.28 -2.05 6.52
CA GLN A 45 9.22 -2.39 7.46
C GLN A 45 8.05 -1.42 7.24
N TYR A 46 6.83 -1.96 7.15
CA TYR A 46 5.63 -1.14 7.05
C TYR A 46 5.49 -0.34 8.35
N ALA A 47 5.32 0.98 8.23
CA ALA A 47 5.29 1.83 9.41
C ALA A 47 3.99 1.62 10.20
N THR A 48 4.11 1.46 11.51
CA THR A 48 2.96 1.33 12.42
C THR A 48 2.40 2.69 12.86
N ARG A 49 3.07 3.78 12.47
CA ARG A 49 2.69 5.17 12.76
C ARG A 49 2.77 5.99 11.49
N GLY A 50 1.90 6.99 11.37
CA GLY A 50 1.93 7.90 10.23
C GLY A 50 3.18 8.82 10.21
N PRO A 51 3.58 9.33 9.04
CA PRO A 51 4.80 10.12 8.87
C PRO A 51 4.84 11.41 9.70
N ALA A 52 3.69 11.99 10.04
CA ALA A 52 3.61 13.16 10.94
C ALA A 52 4.05 12.85 12.39
N LEU A 53 3.89 11.60 12.83
CA LEU A 53 4.21 11.13 14.18
C LEU A 53 5.58 10.45 14.26
N ALA A 54 6.13 10.03 13.13
CA ALA A 54 7.47 9.44 13.08
C ALA A 54 8.53 10.41 13.62
N ARG A 55 9.54 9.87 14.31
CA ARG A 55 10.64 10.62 14.92
C ARG A 55 11.98 9.95 14.59
N PRO A 56 12.39 9.92 13.32
CA PRO A 56 13.64 9.27 12.90
C PRO A 56 14.87 9.82 13.63
N GLY A 57 15.82 8.93 13.90
CA GLY A 57 17.20 9.19 14.31
C GLY A 57 18.05 9.81 13.19
N ASP A 58 19.25 10.25 13.55
CA ASP A 58 20.28 10.57 12.53
C ASP A 58 20.75 9.26 11.91
N GLY A 59 20.73 9.16 10.59
CA GLY A 59 21.06 7.91 9.90
C GLY A 59 19.86 7.08 9.45
N ASP A 60 18.66 7.38 9.94
CA ASP A 60 17.47 6.61 9.57
C ASP A 60 17.07 6.87 8.11
N VAL A 61 16.39 5.89 7.51
CA VAL A 61 15.79 6.03 6.18
C VAL A 61 14.29 5.77 6.27
N ALA A 62 13.51 6.74 5.81
CA ALA A 62 12.07 6.61 5.63
C ALA A 62 11.73 6.47 4.14
N GLY A 63 10.60 5.84 3.84
CA GLY A 63 10.17 5.55 2.49
C GLY A 63 8.68 5.81 2.27
N PHE A 64 8.36 6.32 1.09
CA PHE A 64 7.00 6.33 0.56
C PHE A 64 6.94 5.47 -0.69
N ARG A 65 5.89 4.65 -0.82
CA ARG A 65 5.66 3.82 -2.00
C ARG A 65 4.24 4.00 -2.49
N PHE A 66 4.10 4.49 -3.71
CA PHE A 66 2.83 4.54 -4.41
C PHE A 66 2.55 3.20 -5.08
N ALA A 67 1.44 2.57 -4.73
CA ALA A 67 1.04 1.29 -5.30
C ALA A 67 -0.48 1.10 -5.23
N VAL A 68 -0.97 0.18 -6.07
CA VAL A 68 -2.29 -0.46 -5.86
C VAL A 68 -2.09 -1.58 -4.84
N SER A 69 -2.79 -1.56 -3.71
CA SER A 69 -2.74 -2.65 -2.72
C SER A 69 -4.10 -2.86 -2.05
N GLU A 70 -4.42 -4.11 -1.70
CA GLU A 70 -5.71 -4.47 -1.09
C GLU A 70 -5.82 -3.95 0.35
N ASP A 71 -4.76 -4.11 1.14
CA ASP A 71 -4.65 -3.59 2.50
C ASP A 71 -3.17 -3.38 2.93
N ALA A 72 -2.95 -3.08 4.22
CA ALA A 72 -1.63 -2.87 4.79
C ALA A 72 -0.77 -4.15 4.92
N GLY A 73 -1.42 -5.33 5.00
CA GLY A 73 -0.74 -6.63 5.10
C GLY A 73 -0.12 -7.07 3.77
N ASP A 74 -0.72 -6.64 2.65
CA ASP A 74 -0.22 -6.88 1.29
C ASP A 74 0.37 -5.61 0.62
N ALA A 75 0.75 -4.62 1.42
CA ALA A 75 1.31 -3.39 0.88
C ALA A 75 2.65 -3.65 0.17
N THR A 76 2.76 -3.17 -1.06
CA THR A 76 4.01 -3.27 -1.81
C THR A 76 5.07 -2.35 -1.20
N ARG A 77 6.23 -2.92 -0.86
CA ARG A 77 7.37 -2.18 -0.29
C ARG A 77 8.13 -1.33 -1.33
N PRO A 78 8.85 -0.27 -0.91
CA PRO A 78 9.70 0.50 -1.81
C PRO A 78 10.77 -0.36 -2.47
N ARG A 79 11.11 -0.04 -3.73
CA ARG A 79 12.07 -0.81 -4.55
C ARG A 79 13.51 -0.40 -4.34
N ALA A 80 13.76 0.83 -3.87
CA ALA A 80 15.12 1.34 -3.68
C ALA A 80 15.88 0.48 -2.65
N LYS A 81 17.15 0.20 -2.97
CA LYS A 81 18.06 -0.60 -2.13
C LYS A 81 19.09 0.27 -1.40
N ASP A 82 19.35 1.47 -1.88
CA ASP A 82 20.33 2.38 -1.31
C ASP A 82 20.00 2.69 0.15
N GLY A 83 21.02 2.56 1.01
CA GLY A 83 20.92 2.92 2.42
C GLY A 83 21.26 4.39 2.66
N PHE A 84 21.21 4.80 3.93
CA PHE A 84 21.49 6.17 4.35
C PHE A 84 22.81 6.73 3.80
N ALA A 85 23.88 5.93 3.86
CA ALA A 85 25.21 6.37 3.41
C ALA A 85 25.24 6.78 1.92
N ALA A 86 24.50 6.07 1.07
CA ALA A 86 24.39 6.39 -0.35
C ALA A 86 23.47 7.59 -0.59
N ILE A 87 22.27 7.59 0.03
CA ILE A 87 21.28 8.67 -0.11
C ILE A 87 21.83 10.01 0.38
N CYS A 88 22.55 10.00 1.50
CA CYS A 88 23.06 11.20 2.15
C CYS A 88 24.56 11.42 1.93
N ALA A 89 25.17 10.80 0.91
CA ALA A 89 26.62 10.89 0.65
C ALA A 89 27.12 12.34 0.52
N GLY A 90 26.31 13.23 -0.08
CA GLY A 90 26.62 14.65 -0.24
C GLY A 90 26.25 15.53 0.96
N THR A 91 25.63 14.97 2.00
CA THR A 91 25.07 15.73 3.12
C THR A 91 26.01 15.67 4.33
N LYS A 92 26.73 16.76 4.57
CA LYS A 92 27.62 16.91 5.72
C LYS A 92 26.84 16.84 7.04
N ALA A 93 27.38 16.13 8.02
CA ALA A 93 26.85 16.12 9.37
C ALA A 93 27.03 17.51 10.04
N LEU A 94 26.00 17.96 10.75
CA LEU A 94 26.00 19.23 11.48
C LEU A 94 25.64 18.96 12.94
N ALA A 95 26.38 19.58 13.87
CA ALA A 95 26.12 19.42 15.30
C ALA A 95 24.68 19.86 15.65
N GLY A 96 23.99 19.05 16.47
CA GLY A 96 22.61 19.31 16.87
C GLY A 96 21.56 19.10 15.78
N ARG A 97 21.92 18.57 14.61
CA ARG A 97 21.00 18.26 13.51
C ARG A 97 21.02 16.76 13.22
N LYS A 98 19.89 16.25 12.71
CA LYS A 98 19.79 14.91 12.15
C LYS A 98 19.80 14.98 10.63
N ARG A 99 20.36 13.96 9.99
CA ARG A 99 20.20 13.65 8.58
C ARG A 99 19.31 12.41 8.50
N VAL A 100 18.32 12.49 7.62
CA VAL A 100 17.37 11.40 7.42
C VAL A 100 17.33 11.16 5.92
N GLY A 101 17.54 9.92 5.51
CA GLY A 101 17.34 9.51 4.12
C GLY A 101 15.85 9.42 3.82
N LEU A 102 15.44 9.92 2.66
CA LEU A 102 14.06 9.81 2.20
C LEU A 102 14.03 9.15 0.82
N VAL A 103 13.31 8.05 0.72
CA VAL A 103 13.03 7.38 -0.54
C VAL A 103 11.61 7.71 -0.96
N ILE A 104 11.45 8.28 -2.16
CA ILE A 104 10.14 8.46 -2.80
C ILE A 104 10.05 7.50 -3.98
N ASP A 105 9.34 6.40 -3.80
CA ASP A 105 9.09 5.43 -4.84
C ASP A 105 7.72 5.68 -5.49
N PHE A 106 7.73 6.31 -6.67
CA PHE A 106 6.54 6.76 -7.40
C PHE A 106 5.63 5.67 -7.95
N GLY A 107 5.96 4.39 -7.78
CA GLY A 107 5.19 3.33 -8.43
C GLY A 107 5.79 2.86 -9.75
N THR A 108 5.15 1.85 -10.31
CA THR A 108 5.39 1.34 -11.66
C THR A 108 4.30 1.85 -12.60
N ALA A 109 4.44 1.61 -13.90
CA ALA A 109 3.37 1.89 -14.85
C ALA A 109 2.06 1.14 -14.51
N ALA A 110 2.13 -0.02 -13.84
CA ALA A 110 0.95 -0.77 -13.40
C ALA A 110 0.25 -0.10 -12.20
N ASP A 111 0.97 0.71 -11.42
CA ASP A 111 0.43 1.45 -10.28
C ASP A 111 -0.23 2.76 -10.71
N ALA A 112 0.06 3.24 -11.92
CA ALA A 112 -0.40 4.55 -12.40
C ALA A 112 -1.82 4.49 -12.99
N PRO A 113 -2.60 5.59 -12.91
CA PRO A 113 -3.80 5.75 -13.73
C PRO A 113 -3.49 5.61 -15.23
N SER A 114 -4.51 5.23 -16.00
CA SER A 114 -4.36 5.06 -17.46
C SER A 114 -3.88 6.35 -18.13
N GLY A 115 -2.86 6.25 -18.97
CA GLY A 115 -2.26 7.38 -19.68
C GLY A 115 -1.18 8.13 -18.89
N GLU A 116 -1.00 7.83 -17.60
CA GLU A 116 0.03 8.44 -16.77
C GLU A 116 1.33 7.62 -16.77
N ARG A 117 2.44 8.31 -16.52
CA ARG A 117 3.78 7.72 -16.43
C ARG A 117 4.47 8.21 -15.16
N PRO A 118 4.67 7.34 -14.15
CA PRO A 118 5.40 7.73 -12.96
C PRO A 118 6.82 8.19 -13.29
N PRO A 119 7.38 9.16 -12.54
CA PRO A 119 8.79 9.46 -12.60
C PRO A 119 9.65 8.21 -12.37
N ARG A 120 10.89 8.24 -12.88
CA ARG A 120 11.88 7.23 -12.50
C ARG A 120 12.21 7.42 -11.01
N ALA A 121 12.25 6.29 -10.30
CA ALA A 121 12.78 6.22 -8.95
C ALA A 121 14.31 6.23 -8.98
#